data_AF-A0A5U1F9W8-F1
#
_entry.id   AF-A0A5U1F9W8-F1
#
_cell.length_a   1.000
_cell.length_b   1.000
_cell.length_c   1.000
_cell.angle_alpha   90.00
_cell.angle_beta   90.00
_cell.angle_gamma   90.00
#
_symmetry.space_group_name_H-M   'P 1'
#
loop_
_entity.id
_entity.type
_entity.pdbx_description
1 polymer ?
#
loop_
_entity_poly.entity_id
_entity_poly.type
_entity_poly.pdbx_seq_one_letter_code
_entity_poly.pdbx_strand_id
1 'polypeptide(L)'
;NLEFPFNENGSPKPIVLVGKNGSGKTLLTSSIVDSLIEIKRANFRTINETKENSYYKAGKKDYITVGENYSFVRVEFSKGDGSSIYYNDIASTQPTKTRELLQHYNINLNQEFIDYGFSKTINGDTKGIFEKNAILYFPVNRYYNPAWLVDSDDPRIQTVENYVGQSNDNFIKTNVIKEIESWILDVILDSELYEKIPLMVQAYIPVGNNFIPIPGQVIRSSN
;
A
#
# COMPACT_ATOMS: atom_id res chain seq x y z
N ASN A 1 -12.15 20.38 -7.07
CA ASN A 1 -11.95 18.99 -7.51
C ASN A 1 -10.55 18.84 -8.07
N LEU A 2 -9.84 17.77 -7.72
CA LEU A 2 -8.49 17.48 -8.18
C LEU A 2 -8.56 16.19 -9.01
N GLU A 3 -8.06 16.23 -10.23
CA GLU A 3 -7.99 15.07 -11.14
C GLU A 3 -6.54 14.70 -11.39
N PHE A 4 -6.25 13.40 -11.39
CA PHE A 4 -4.90 12.88 -11.58
C PHE A 4 -4.64 12.59 -13.06
N PRO A 5 -3.65 13.26 -13.68
CA PRO A 5 -3.49 13.21 -15.12
C PRO A 5 -2.79 11.93 -15.60
N PHE A 6 -3.15 11.52 -16.81
CA PHE A 6 -2.53 10.41 -17.53
C PHE A 6 -1.70 10.95 -18.71
N ASN A 7 -0.75 10.13 -19.17
CA ASN A 7 -0.07 10.28 -20.44
C ASN A 7 -0.99 9.85 -21.59
N GLU A 8 -0.66 10.24 -22.82
CA GLU A 8 -1.44 9.87 -24.02
C GLU A 8 -1.53 8.35 -24.22
N ASN A 9 -0.52 7.61 -23.76
CA ASN A 9 -0.49 6.15 -23.78
C ASN A 9 -1.27 5.48 -22.62
N GLY A 10 -2.00 6.27 -21.81
CA GLY A 10 -2.80 5.77 -20.69
C GLY A 10 -2.01 5.45 -19.41
N SER A 11 -0.70 5.71 -19.36
CA SER A 11 0.08 5.55 -18.12
C SER A 11 -0.13 6.73 -17.16
N PRO A 12 -0.18 6.52 -15.83
CA PRO A 12 -0.36 7.61 -14.88
C PRO A 12 0.88 8.52 -14.84
N LYS A 13 0.66 9.84 -14.75
CA LYS A 13 1.78 10.79 -14.55
C LYS A 13 2.17 10.82 -13.07
N PRO A 14 3.47 10.81 -12.73
CA PRO A 14 3.91 11.06 -11.36
C PRO A 14 3.45 12.42 -10.86
N ILE A 15 2.96 12.49 -9.62
CA ILE A 15 2.41 13.72 -9.02
C ILE A 15 3.21 14.09 -7.77
N VAL A 16 3.64 15.34 -7.70
CA VAL A 16 4.27 15.91 -6.51
C VAL A 16 3.37 17.02 -5.97
N LEU A 17 2.91 16.86 -4.73
CA LEU A 17 2.06 17.84 -4.05
C LEU A 17 2.94 18.79 -3.23
N VAL A 18 2.97 20.07 -3.60
CA VAL A 18 3.73 21.13 -2.91
C VAL A 18 2.80 22.18 -2.32
N GLY A 19 3.20 22.78 -1.20
CA GLY A 19 2.42 23.82 -0.52
C GLY A 19 2.91 24.10 0.89
N LYS A 20 2.45 25.19 1.51
CA LYS A 20 2.80 25.55 2.89
C LYS A 20 2.31 24.49 3.90
N ASN A 21 2.90 24.46 5.09
CA ASN A 21 2.36 23.61 6.18
C ASN A 21 0.90 23.98 6.46
N GLY A 22 0.07 22.98 6.71
CA GLY A 22 -1.38 23.16 6.86
C GLY A 22 -2.17 23.28 5.55
N SER A 23 -1.53 23.26 4.36
CA SER A 23 -2.23 23.36 3.07
C SER A 23 -3.04 22.12 2.65
N GLY A 24 -3.24 21.14 3.54
CA GLY A 24 -4.02 19.94 3.25
C GLY A 24 -3.31 18.80 2.51
N LYS A 25 -1.98 18.88 2.28
CA LYS A 25 -1.22 17.78 1.61
C LYS A 25 -1.42 16.43 2.31
N THR A 26 -1.18 16.39 3.61
CA THR A 26 -1.38 15.18 4.43
C THR A 26 -2.84 14.75 4.47
N LEU A 27 -3.78 15.69 4.47
CA LEU A 27 -5.21 15.39 4.46
C LEU A 27 -5.63 14.70 3.17
N LEU A 28 -5.13 15.16 2.02
CA LEU A 28 -5.36 14.54 0.72
C LEU A 28 -4.82 13.10 0.69
N THR A 29 -3.53 12.91 1.03
CA THR A 29 -2.92 11.57 1.04
C THR A 29 -3.63 10.65 2.04
N SER A 30 -3.97 11.13 3.24
CA SER A 30 -4.68 10.34 4.24
C SER A 30 -6.07 9.92 3.78
N SER A 31 -6.77 10.77 3.02
CA SER A 31 -8.10 10.44 2.49
C SER A 31 -8.02 9.40 1.38
N ILE A 32 -6.98 9.44 0.53
CA ILE A 32 -6.73 8.39 -0.48
C ILE A 32 -6.45 7.05 0.22
N VAL A 33 -5.55 7.05 1.20
CA VAL A 33 -5.21 5.82 1.95
C VAL A 33 -6.43 5.28 2.70
N ASP A 34 -7.18 6.14 3.40
CA ASP A 34 -8.39 5.73 4.11
C ASP A 34 -9.44 5.14 3.15
N SER A 35 -9.62 5.73 1.96
CA SER A 35 -10.53 5.18 0.96
C SER A 35 -10.14 3.77 0.50
N LEU A 36 -8.84 3.49 0.32
CA LEU A 36 -8.34 2.17 -0.04
C LEU A 36 -8.56 1.15 1.09
N ILE A 37 -8.37 1.56 2.35
CA ILE A 37 -8.63 0.72 3.52
C ILE A 37 -10.10 0.33 3.61
N GLU A 38 -11.01 1.29 3.43
CA GLU A 38 -12.45 1.01 3.45
C GLU A 38 -12.86 0.12 2.26
N ILE A 39 -12.27 0.31 1.07
CA ILE A 39 -12.48 -0.59 -0.09
C ILE A 39 -12.02 -2.00 0.26
N LYS A 40 -10.88 -2.15 0.94
CA LYS A 40 -10.38 -3.45 1.38
C LYS A 40 -11.33 -4.08 2.40
N ARG A 41 -11.77 -3.31 3.39
CA ARG A 41 -12.72 -3.73 4.44
C ARG A 41 -14.07 -4.17 3.87
N ALA A 42 -14.51 -3.59 2.75
CA ALA A 42 -15.71 -4.04 2.06
C ALA A 42 -15.60 -5.45 1.45
N ASN A 43 -14.37 -5.94 1.21
CA ASN A 43 -14.11 -7.25 0.59
C ASN A 43 -13.59 -8.30 1.57
N PHE A 44 -13.02 -7.90 2.71
CA PHE A 44 -12.40 -8.81 3.69
C PHE A 44 -12.95 -8.55 5.10
N ARG A 45 -13.18 -9.63 5.85
CA ARG A 45 -13.64 -9.56 7.25
C ARG A 45 -12.57 -8.99 8.18
N THR A 46 -11.31 -9.23 7.86
CA THR A 46 -10.15 -8.75 8.62
C THR A 46 -9.08 -8.28 7.66
N ILE A 47 -8.42 -7.18 8.03
CA ILE A 47 -7.37 -6.52 7.27
C ILE A 47 -6.23 -6.14 8.22
N ASN A 48 -4.99 -6.11 7.73
CA ASN A 48 -3.81 -5.84 8.55
C ASN A 48 -3.49 -4.34 8.69
N GLU A 49 -4.09 -3.48 7.86
CA GLU A 49 -3.87 -2.03 7.88
C GLU A 49 -4.41 -1.34 9.15
N THR A 50 -5.37 -1.97 9.82
CA THR A 50 -6.03 -1.45 11.01
C THR A 50 -6.28 -2.56 12.02
N LYS A 51 -6.15 -2.27 13.33
CA LYS A 51 -6.53 -3.23 14.37
C LYS A 51 -8.06 -3.38 14.39
N GLU A 52 -8.55 -4.55 13.98
CA GLU A 52 -9.96 -4.94 14.02
C GLU A 52 -10.89 -3.86 13.42
N ASN A 53 -11.88 -3.40 14.19
CA ASN A 53 -12.86 -2.38 13.77
C ASN A 53 -12.34 -0.93 13.87
N SER A 54 -11.07 -0.70 14.17
CA SER A 54 -10.52 0.66 14.29
C SER A 54 -10.47 1.35 12.94
N TYR A 55 -10.86 2.62 12.86
CA TYR A 55 -10.70 3.42 11.64
C TYR A 55 -9.26 3.89 11.48
N TYR A 56 -8.75 3.86 10.24
CA TYR A 56 -7.44 4.45 9.92
C TYR A 56 -7.47 5.98 10.11
N LYS A 57 -8.49 6.63 9.55
CA LYS A 57 -8.80 8.03 9.80
C LYS A 57 -10.08 8.14 10.63
N ALA A 58 -9.97 8.57 11.89
CA ALA A 58 -11.14 8.86 12.70
C ALA A 58 -11.88 10.09 12.15
N GLY A 59 -13.20 10.02 12.08
CA GLY A 59 -14.03 11.19 11.81
C GLY A 59 -13.87 12.21 12.94
N LYS A 60 -13.45 13.43 12.60
CA LYS A 60 -13.32 14.54 13.56
C LYS A 60 -14.05 15.76 13.04
N LYS A 61 -14.79 16.43 13.93
CA LYS A 61 -15.43 17.72 13.59
C LYS A 61 -14.40 18.83 13.37
N ASP A 62 -13.16 18.64 13.84
CA ASP A 62 -12.01 19.52 13.57
C ASP A 62 -11.68 19.65 12.08
N TYR A 63 -12.17 18.74 11.23
CA TYR A 63 -12.04 18.87 9.78
C TYR A 63 -13.03 19.85 9.16
N ILE A 64 -14.04 20.30 9.91
CA ILE A 64 -15.00 21.30 9.47
C ILE A 64 -14.32 22.67 9.59
N THR A 65 -14.17 23.34 8.45
CA THR A 65 -13.64 24.70 8.39
C THR A 65 -14.46 25.63 9.28
N VAL A 66 -13.80 26.55 9.99
CA VAL A 66 -14.48 27.53 10.85
C VAL A 66 -15.53 28.30 10.04
N GLY A 67 -16.77 28.30 10.53
CA GLY A 67 -17.91 28.95 9.86
C GLY A 67 -18.71 28.02 8.94
N GLU A 68 -18.21 26.82 8.64
CA GLU A 68 -18.93 25.81 7.86
C GLU A 68 -19.71 24.83 8.74
N ASN A 69 -20.70 24.16 8.13
CA ASN A 69 -21.56 23.21 8.83
C ASN A 69 -21.15 21.75 8.60
N TYR A 70 -20.31 21.49 7.61
CA TYR A 70 -19.84 20.14 7.28
C TYR A 70 -18.48 20.15 6.59
N SER A 71 -17.83 18.99 6.62
CA SER A 71 -16.68 18.62 5.82
C SER A 71 -17.09 17.43 4.96
N PHE A 72 -16.73 17.47 3.68
CA PHE A 72 -17.04 16.43 2.72
C PHE A 72 -15.81 16.13 1.87
N VAL A 73 -15.39 14.86 1.89
CA VAL A 73 -14.36 14.32 1.00
C VAL A 73 -15.00 13.26 0.13
N ARG A 74 -14.80 13.37 -1.18
CA ARG A 74 -15.16 12.34 -2.15
C ARG A 74 -13.92 11.93 -2.94
N VAL A 75 -13.68 10.63 -3.02
CA VAL A 75 -12.64 10.03 -3.86
C VAL A 75 -13.32 9.13 -4.88
N GLU A 76 -13.00 9.36 -6.16
CA GLU A 76 -13.49 8.53 -7.26
C GLU A 76 -12.33 7.69 -7.82
N PHE A 77 -12.56 6.39 -7.95
CA PHE A 77 -11.69 5.46 -8.67
C PHE A 77 -12.40 4.98 -9.92
N SER A 78 -11.93 5.42 -11.08
CA SER A 78 -12.42 4.96 -12.38
C SER A 78 -11.86 3.57 -12.70
N LYS A 79 -12.72 2.65 -13.16
CA LYS A 79 -12.34 1.32 -13.65
C LYS A 79 -12.25 1.31 -15.18
N GLY A 80 -11.45 0.40 -15.72
CA GLY A 80 -11.28 0.24 -17.17
C GLY A 80 -12.55 -0.23 -17.92
N ASP A 81 -13.56 -0.72 -17.21
CA ASP A 81 -14.87 -1.08 -17.76
C ASP A 81 -15.86 0.10 -17.82
N GLY A 82 -15.41 1.32 -17.47
CA GLY A 82 -16.23 2.53 -17.43
C GLY A 82 -17.05 2.71 -16.15
N SER A 83 -17.01 1.75 -15.22
CA SER A 83 -17.62 1.92 -13.90
C SER A 83 -16.70 2.72 -12.96
N SER A 84 -17.28 3.31 -11.92
CA SER A 84 -16.51 4.06 -10.90
C SER A 84 -16.88 3.58 -9.51
N ILE A 85 -15.91 3.71 -8.60
CA ILE A 85 -16.10 3.51 -7.17
C ILE A 85 -15.99 4.86 -6.50
N TYR A 86 -16.97 5.17 -5.66
CA TYR A 86 -17.04 6.43 -4.93
C TYR A 86 -16.91 6.15 -3.44
N TYR A 87 -15.86 6.68 -2.85
CA TYR A 87 -15.71 6.78 -1.41
C TYR A 87 -16.16 8.18 -0.95
N ASN A 88 -16.91 8.24 0.14
CA ASN A 88 -17.38 9.50 0.75
C ASN A 88 -17.05 9.49 2.25
N ASP A 89 -16.47 10.58 2.75
CA ASP A 89 -16.20 10.83 4.17
C ASP A 89 -16.81 12.17 4.56
N ILE A 90 -17.78 12.11 5.48
CA ILE A 90 -18.61 13.26 5.85
C ILE A 90 -18.57 13.43 7.37
N ALA A 91 -18.29 14.66 7.79
CA ALA A 91 -18.47 15.13 9.16
C ALA A 91 -19.39 16.35 9.14
N SER A 92 -20.37 16.41 10.05
CA SER A 92 -21.40 17.46 10.06
C SER A 92 -21.74 17.89 11.48
N THR A 93 -21.98 19.20 11.65
CA THR A 93 -22.63 19.76 12.85
C THR A 93 -24.15 19.90 12.67
N GLN A 94 -24.65 19.84 11.43
CA GLN A 94 -26.07 19.91 11.09
C GLN A 94 -26.47 18.75 10.14
N PRO A 95 -26.55 17.50 10.64
CA PRO A 95 -26.66 16.31 9.79
C PRO A 95 -27.87 16.32 8.83
N THR A 96 -29.05 16.74 9.31
CA THR A 96 -30.27 16.81 8.48
C THR A 96 -30.10 17.74 7.28
N LYS A 97 -29.57 18.95 7.52
CA LYS A 97 -29.31 19.93 6.46
C LYS A 97 -28.21 19.45 5.51
N THR A 98 -27.15 18.83 6.04
CA THR A 98 -26.06 18.27 5.23
C THR A 98 -26.57 17.13 4.34
N ARG A 99 -27.49 16.29 4.81
CA ARG A 99 -28.12 15.24 3.98
C ARG A 99 -28.86 15.85 2.79
N GLU A 100 -29.65 16.90 3.01
CA GLU A 100 -30.35 17.62 1.92
C GLU A 100 -29.36 18.25 0.94
N LEU A 101 -28.30 18.89 1.45
CA LEU A 101 -27.26 19.50 0.63
C LEU A 101 -26.47 18.49 -0.19
N LEU A 102 -26.30 17.25 0.27
CA LEU A 102 -25.51 16.23 -0.43
C LEU A 102 -26.36 15.24 -1.24
N GLN A 103 -27.68 15.46 -1.34
CA GLN A 103 -28.61 14.51 -1.99
C GLN A 103 -28.23 14.18 -3.45
N HIS A 104 -27.68 15.16 -4.18
CA HIS A 104 -27.30 15.01 -5.59
C HIS A 104 -26.08 14.11 -5.81
N TYR A 105 -25.35 13.76 -4.74
CA TYR A 105 -24.25 12.81 -4.81
C TYR A 105 -24.71 11.35 -4.70
N ASN A 106 -26.01 11.08 -4.50
CA ASN A 106 -26.58 9.74 -4.32
C ASN A 106 -25.91 8.94 -3.19
N ILE A 107 -25.61 9.62 -2.07
CA ILE A 107 -24.97 9.02 -0.89
C ILE A 107 -26.05 8.50 0.05
N ASN A 108 -25.95 7.24 0.46
CA ASN A 108 -26.87 6.66 1.43
C ASN A 108 -26.45 7.03 2.86
N LEU A 109 -26.99 8.13 3.38
CA LEU A 109 -26.75 8.59 4.75
C LEU A 109 -27.79 7.98 5.70
N ASN A 110 -27.38 6.97 6.47
CA ASN A 110 -28.23 6.22 7.40
C ASN A 110 -28.64 7.04 8.65
N GLN A 111 -29.34 6.41 9.59
CA GLN A 111 -29.76 7.06 10.84
C GLN A 111 -28.57 7.41 11.75
N GLU A 112 -27.52 6.58 11.78
CA GLU A 112 -26.30 6.87 12.55
C GLU A 112 -25.65 8.18 12.11
N PHE A 113 -25.67 8.51 10.82
CA PHE A 113 -25.23 9.81 10.35
C PHE A 113 -26.04 10.96 10.95
N ILE A 114 -27.36 10.81 11.10
CA ILE A 114 -28.21 11.85 11.70
C ILE A 114 -27.92 12.01 13.18
N ASP A 115 -27.69 10.90 13.87
CA ASP A 115 -27.48 10.90 15.32
C ASP A 115 -26.08 11.44 15.69
N TYR A 116 -25.04 11.07 14.93
CA TYR A 116 -23.65 11.37 15.27
C TYR A 116 -23.00 12.43 14.38
N GLY A 117 -23.53 12.65 13.18
CA GLY A 117 -22.98 13.59 12.18
C GLY A 117 -21.76 13.07 11.43
N PHE A 118 -21.51 11.76 11.45
CA PHE A 118 -20.38 11.15 10.75
C PHE A 118 -20.84 10.01 9.84
N SER A 119 -20.29 9.95 8.62
CA SER A 119 -20.56 8.84 7.71
C SER A 119 -19.36 8.59 6.81
N LYS A 120 -19.00 7.32 6.66
CA LYS A 120 -18.15 6.84 5.59
C LYS A 120 -18.97 5.89 4.73
N THR A 121 -18.97 6.11 3.42
CA THR A 121 -19.68 5.22 2.49
C THR A 121 -18.81 4.85 1.31
N ILE A 122 -19.04 3.65 0.78
CA ILE A 122 -18.51 3.22 -0.50
C ILE A 122 -19.67 2.83 -1.41
N ASN A 123 -19.64 3.34 -2.63
CA ASN A 123 -20.60 3.03 -3.68
C ASN A 123 -19.84 2.50 -4.91
N GLY A 124 -20.33 1.43 -5.52
CA GLY A 124 -19.70 0.76 -6.66
C GLY A 124 -19.18 -0.63 -6.31
N ASP A 125 -18.77 -1.39 -7.33
CA ASP A 125 -18.24 -2.74 -7.15
C ASP A 125 -16.76 -2.70 -6.75
N THR A 126 -16.47 -3.12 -5.52
CA THR A 126 -15.12 -3.12 -4.95
C THR A 126 -14.35 -4.42 -5.19
N LYS A 127 -14.96 -5.43 -5.80
CA LYS A 127 -14.36 -6.77 -5.93
C LYS A 127 -13.16 -6.77 -6.87
N GLY A 128 -12.13 -7.53 -6.51
CA GLY A 128 -10.98 -7.77 -7.38
C GLY A 128 -9.98 -6.62 -7.45
N ILE A 129 -10.12 -5.55 -6.64
CA ILE A 129 -9.25 -4.37 -6.73
C ILE A 129 -7.84 -4.69 -6.25
N PHE A 130 -7.71 -5.34 -5.10
CA PHE A 130 -6.42 -5.66 -4.51
C PHE A 130 -5.76 -6.86 -5.20
N GLU A 131 -6.54 -7.69 -5.89
CA GLU A 131 -6.06 -8.84 -6.66
C GLU A 131 -5.54 -8.43 -8.05
N LYS A 132 -6.09 -7.37 -8.64
CA LYS A 132 -5.73 -6.91 -10.00
C LYS A 132 -4.72 -5.76 -10.02
N ASN A 133 -4.45 -5.13 -8.87
CA ASN A 133 -3.59 -3.95 -8.80
C ASN A 133 -2.50 -4.13 -7.73
N ALA A 134 -1.29 -3.69 -8.05
CA ALA A 134 -0.23 -3.51 -7.06
C ALA A 134 -0.42 -2.15 -6.37
N ILE A 135 -0.80 -2.18 -5.08
CA ILE A 135 -1.06 -0.98 -4.28
C ILE A 135 -0.02 -0.93 -3.16
N LEU A 136 0.68 0.21 -3.04
CA LEU A 136 1.69 0.43 -2.01
C LEU A 136 1.56 1.86 -1.48
N TYR A 137 1.59 1.99 -0.16
CA TYR A 137 1.64 3.27 0.54
C TYR A 137 2.81 3.30 1.51
N PHE A 138 3.60 4.36 1.41
CA PHE A 138 4.76 4.57 2.26
C PHE A 138 4.56 5.78 3.16
N PRO A 139 4.26 5.59 4.45
CA PRO A 139 3.99 6.70 5.35
C PRO A 139 5.26 7.51 5.64
N VAL A 140 5.07 8.71 6.20
CA VAL A 140 6.17 9.64 6.52
C VAL A 140 7.06 9.14 7.66
N ASN A 141 6.53 8.35 8.59
CA ASN A 141 7.24 7.78 9.73
C ASN A 141 7.88 6.41 9.43
N ARG A 142 8.39 6.20 8.21
CA ARG A 142 9.20 5.02 7.86
C ARG A 142 10.42 4.95 8.80
N TYR A 143 10.79 3.73 9.20
CA TYR A 143 11.93 3.42 10.07
C TYR A 143 11.81 3.78 11.56
N TYR A 144 10.63 4.12 12.08
CA TYR A 144 10.44 4.32 13.52
C TYR A 144 9.89 3.04 14.19
N ASN A 145 10.76 2.20 14.73
CA ASN A 145 10.36 1.21 15.72
C ASN A 145 10.30 1.92 17.08
N PRO A 146 9.11 2.14 17.67
CA PRO A 146 9.04 2.78 18.97
C PRO A 146 9.76 1.90 20.01
N ALA A 147 10.50 2.53 20.93
CA ALA A 147 11.41 1.84 21.85
C ALA A 147 10.75 0.79 22.79
N TRP A 148 9.42 0.73 22.82
CA TRP A 148 8.62 -0.23 23.59
C TRP A 148 8.09 -1.41 22.75
N LEU A 149 8.29 -1.42 21.43
CA LEU A 149 7.92 -2.53 20.56
C LEU A 149 8.95 -3.65 20.72
N VAL A 150 8.61 -4.63 21.56
CA VAL A 150 9.31 -5.91 21.66
C VAL A 150 8.73 -6.82 20.56
N ASP A 151 9.31 -6.78 19.36
CA ASP A 151 9.00 -7.77 18.33
C ASP A 151 9.68 -9.09 18.72
N SER A 152 8.87 -10.09 19.07
CA SER A 152 9.33 -11.47 19.29
C SER A 152 9.19 -12.33 18.02
N ASP A 153 9.34 -11.72 16.84
CA ASP A 153 9.20 -12.45 15.59
C ASP A 153 10.51 -13.12 15.20
N ASP A 154 10.54 -14.42 15.44
CA ASP A 154 11.50 -15.37 14.93
C ASP A 154 11.52 -15.33 13.39
N PRO A 155 12.68 -15.11 12.73
CA PRO A 155 12.79 -14.92 11.28
C PRO A 155 12.55 -16.20 10.45
N ARG A 156 12.05 -17.28 11.05
CA ARG A 156 11.65 -18.49 10.33
C ARG A 156 10.40 -18.20 9.50
N ILE A 157 10.46 -18.58 8.22
CA ILE A 157 9.39 -18.55 7.21
C ILE A 157 8.03 -18.80 7.88
N GLN A 158 7.28 -17.73 8.13
CA GLN A 158 5.91 -17.87 8.60
C GLN A 158 5.06 -18.19 7.38
N THR A 159 4.45 -19.38 7.39
CA THR A 159 3.43 -19.75 6.42
C THR A 159 2.22 -18.85 6.67
N VAL A 160 2.08 -17.80 5.88
CA VAL A 160 0.91 -16.92 5.95
C VAL A 160 -0.25 -17.66 5.30
N GLU A 161 -1.03 -18.37 6.11
CA GLU A 161 -2.22 -19.06 5.63
C GLU A 161 -3.30 -18.02 5.26
N ASN A 162 -3.59 -17.91 3.96
CA ASN A 162 -4.66 -17.06 3.45
C ASN A 162 -6.00 -17.78 3.60
N TYR A 163 -6.73 -17.47 4.67
CA TYR A 163 -8.08 -17.97 4.87
C TYR A 163 -9.09 -17.14 4.07
N VAL A 164 -10.17 -17.78 3.61
CA VAL A 164 -11.27 -17.09 2.91
C VAL A 164 -11.84 -15.98 3.82
N GLY A 165 -11.67 -14.72 3.39
CA GLY A 165 -12.14 -13.54 4.11
C GLY A 165 -11.12 -12.86 5.03
N GLN A 166 -9.87 -13.35 5.10
CA GLN A 166 -8.76 -12.64 5.76
C GLN A 166 -7.77 -12.13 4.71
N SER A 167 -7.39 -10.86 4.79
CA SER A 167 -6.31 -10.31 3.97
C SER A 167 -5.07 -10.10 4.83
N ASN A 168 -4.07 -10.97 4.63
CA ASN A 168 -2.81 -10.89 5.35
C ASN A 168 -1.81 -9.91 4.71
N ASP A 169 -2.07 -9.48 3.46
CA ASP A 169 -1.28 -8.43 2.84
C ASP A 169 -1.53 -7.09 3.53
N ASN A 170 -0.47 -6.29 3.69
CA ASN A 170 -0.56 -4.94 4.22
C ASN A 170 0.07 -3.99 3.20
N PHE A 171 -0.76 -3.18 2.55
CA PHE A 171 -0.26 -2.24 1.54
C PHE A 171 0.44 -1.01 2.15
N ILE A 172 0.34 -0.81 3.47
CA ILE A 172 1.06 0.23 4.21
C ILE A 172 2.42 -0.31 4.64
N LYS A 173 3.48 0.19 4.00
CA LYS A 173 4.84 -0.33 4.18
C LYS A 173 5.69 0.58 5.07
N THR A 174 5.97 0.13 6.29
CA THR A 174 6.79 0.86 7.29
C THR A 174 8.24 0.38 7.34
N ASN A 175 8.50 -0.92 7.13
CA ASN A 175 9.83 -1.52 7.08
C ASN A 175 9.94 -2.59 5.97
N VAL A 176 10.03 -2.12 4.73
CA VAL A 176 10.13 -2.98 3.54
C VAL A 176 11.37 -3.86 3.57
N ILE A 177 12.49 -3.38 4.13
CA ILE A 177 13.76 -4.09 4.09
C ILE A 177 13.64 -5.43 4.81
N LYS A 178 13.05 -5.45 6.01
CA LYS A 178 12.82 -6.69 6.77
C LYS A 178 11.92 -7.68 6.02
N GLU A 179 10.96 -7.18 5.23
CA GLU A 179 10.04 -8.02 4.44
C GLU A 179 10.71 -8.67 3.21
N ILE A 180 11.70 -8.00 2.60
CA ILE A 180 12.31 -8.45 1.34
C ILE A 180 13.75 -8.97 1.50
N GLU A 181 14.34 -8.89 2.69
CA GLU A 181 15.74 -9.25 2.94
C GLU A 181 16.06 -10.67 2.48
N SER A 182 15.28 -11.66 2.89
CA SER A 182 15.46 -13.05 2.48
C SER A 182 15.37 -13.21 0.96
N TRP A 183 14.39 -12.56 0.33
CA TRP A 183 14.25 -12.61 -1.13
C TRP A 183 15.44 -11.98 -1.86
N ILE A 184 15.96 -10.85 -1.37
CA ILE A 184 17.17 -10.24 -1.93
C ILE A 184 18.37 -11.19 -1.78
N LEU A 185 18.52 -11.82 -0.62
CA LEU A 185 19.60 -12.78 -0.37
C LEU A 185 19.50 -13.99 -1.30
N ASP A 186 18.30 -14.50 -1.54
CA ASP A 186 18.05 -15.61 -2.46
C ASP A 186 18.41 -15.22 -3.91
N VAL A 187 17.99 -14.04 -4.37
CA VAL A 187 18.33 -13.54 -5.71
C VAL A 187 19.84 -13.37 -5.88
N ILE A 188 20.53 -12.84 -4.87
CA ILE A 188 22.00 -12.72 -4.89
C ILE A 188 22.64 -14.10 -4.93
N LEU A 189 22.18 -15.03 -4.08
CA LEU A 189 22.71 -16.39 -4.03
C LEU A 189 22.53 -17.11 -5.36
N ASP A 190 21.35 -16.99 -5.98
CA ASP A 190 21.07 -17.56 -7.30
C ASP A 190 21.96 -16.95 -8.37
N SER A 191 22.19 -15.63 -8.34
CA SER A 191 23.12 -14.98 -9.27
C SER A 191 24.56 -15.49 -9.11
N GLU A 192 25.05 -15.65 -7.87
CA GLU A 192 26.37 -16.20 -7.57
C GLU A 192 26.51 -17.68 -7.98
N LEU A 193 25.45 -18.47 -7.82
CA LEU A 193 25.48 -19.90 -8.09
C LEU A 193 25.31 -20.23 -9.57
N TYR A 194 24.42 -19.51 -10.26
CA TYR A 194 23.93 -19.89 -11.59
C TYR A 194 24.28 -18.90 -12.71
N GLU A 195 24.34 -17.60 -12.43
CA GLU A 195 24.54 -16.59 -13.47
C GLU A 195 26.00 -16.22 -13.69
N LYS A 196 26.81 -16.26 -12.62
CA LYS A 196 28.24 -16.04 -12.75
C LYS A 196 28.90 -17.22 -13.46
N ILE A 197 29.14 -17.03 -14.77
CA ILE A 197 29.96 -17.92 -15.57
C ILE A 197 31.32 -18.04 -14.87
N PRO A 198 31.74 -19.24 -14.44
CA PRO A 198 33.09 -19.40 -13.92
C PRO A 198 34.05 -19.04 -15.05
N LEU A 199 34.91 -18.05 -14.81
CA LEU A 199 36.08 -17.88 -15.66
C LEU A 199 36.81 -19.21 -15.64
N MET A 200 36.97 -19.85 -16.82
CA MET A 200 37.79 -21.04 -16.91
C MET A 200 39.22 -20.62 -16.60
N VAL A 201 39.66 -20.87 -15.37
CA VAL A 201 41.02 -20.60 -14.95
C VAL A 201 41.86 -21.83 -15.34
N GLN A 202 42.75 -21.64 -16.32
CA GLN A 202 43.78 -22.63 -16.62
C GLN A 202 44.73 -22.71 -15.42
N ALA A 203 44.74 -23.85 -14.73
CA ALA A 203 45.69 -24.07 -13.64
C ALA A 203 47.10 -24.31 -14.20
N TYR A 204 48.12 -23.78 -13.51
CA TYR A 204 49.53 -23.94 -13.85
C TYR A 204 50.32 -24.47 -12.65
N ILE A 205 51.35 -25.28 -12.90
CA ILE A 205 52.29 -25.75 -11.88
C ILE A 205 53.67 -25.14 -12.17
N PRO A 206 54.38 -24.60 -11.17
CA PRO A 206 55.75 -24.16 -11.33
C PRO A 206 56.69 -25.37 -11.53
N VAL A 207 57.45 -25.36 -12.63
CA VAL A 207 58.50 -26.35 -12.93
C VAL A 207 59.77 -25.59 -13.30
N GLY A 208 60.68 -25.46 -12.35
CA GLY A 208 61.87 -24.60 -12.47
C GLY A 208 61.47 -23.11 -12.52
N ASN A 209 61.95 -22.38 -13.54
CA ASN A 209 61.59 -20.98 -13.79
C ASN A 209 60.33 -20.78 -14.66
N ASN A 210 59.65 -21.87 -15.06
CA ASN A 210 58.52 -21.82 -15.98
C ASN A 210 57.22 -22.31 -15.31
N PHE A 211 56.08 -21.86 -15.84
CA PHE A 211 54.74 -22.33 -15.47
C PHE A 211 54.17 -23.22 -16.58
N ILE A 212 53.83 -24.46 -16.26
CA ILE A 212 53.28 -25.42 -17.23
C ILE A 212 51.78 -25.60 -16.94
N PRO A 213 50.89 -25.49 -17.95
CA PRO A 213 49.46 -25.71 -17.76
C PRO A 213 49.18 -27.16 -17.37
N ILE A 214 48.33 -27.35 -16.37
CA ILE A 214 47.83 -28.68 -16.00
C ILE A 214 46.85 -29.16 -17.08
N PRO A 215 47.05 -30.36 -17.68
CA PRO A 215 46.08 -30.93 -18.61
C PRO A 215 44.77 -31.23 -17.90
N GLY A 216 43.68 -30.57 -18.32
CA GLY A 216 42.34 -30.74 -17.77
C GLY A 216 41.62 -29.41 -17.53
N GLN A 217 40.29 -29.43 -17.57
CA GLN A 217 39.46 -28.29 -17.14
C GLN A 217 39.07 -28.49 -15.68
N VAL A 218 39.12 -27.42 -14.88
CA VAL A 218 38.45 -27.41 -13.58
C VAL A 218 36.95 -27.30 -13.85
N ILE A 219 36.29 -28.45 -13.92
CA ILE A 219 34.84 -28.53 -14.05
C ILE A 219 34.28 -28.58 -12.62
N ARG A 220 33.36 -27.67 -12.31
CA ARG A 220 32.64 -27.68 -11.03
C ARG A 220 31.87 -29.02 -10.95
N SER A 221 32.11 -29.82 -9.91
CA SER A 221 31.30 -30.99 -9.61
C SER A 221 29.86 -30.52 -9.38
N SER A 222 28.96 -30.85 -10.29
CA SER A 222 27.53 -30.71 -10.09
C SER A 222 27.09 -31.75 -9.06
N ASN A 223 26.80 -31.29 -7.84
CA ASN A 223 26.03 -32.06 -6.86
C ASN A 223 24.54 -31.93 -7.17
#